data_AF-A0A813KWL4-F1
#
_entry.id   AF-A0A813KWL4-F1
#
_cell.length_a   1.000
_cell.length_b   1.000
_cell.length_c   1.000
_cell.angle_alpha   90.00
_cell.angle_beta   90.00
_cell.angle_gamma   90.00
#
_symmetry.space_group_name_H-M   'P 1'
#
loop_
_entity.id
_entity.type
_entity.pdbx_description
1 polymer ?
#
loop_
_entity_poly.entity_id
_entity_poly.type
_entity_poly.pdbx_seq_one_letter_code
_entity_poly.pdbx_strand_id
1 'polypeptide(L)'
;MKLDAETNALIQKRLRQNLGFLEISGCAVLSTGTFSVVYLCRCSEIRHTMAAVAFLGILLVAGAGVLAMANATIRYRVRNPARTWLVATVSLWAGFATGFVVGDYYWNADTAKYYAYKEMASYVDVNPSVDKATSYMDAGVIYFKEGTSVLRSMALAFRNGRTYCVAPIYLDPLQNVSNTASSKTPGFITPRSGTIDFWAVGVDCCGDTGNTFTCGEAGIATARTGMRVLEDKSTLMYQLAVQEWSASTGLPSKHPMFLEWVTDPISVEESMLNTSINNFWRNAVGYFFASLIASYMLHMTLRHWKFV
;
A
#
# COMPACT_ATOMS: atom_id res chain seq x y z
N MET A 1 -17.98 45.50 46.01
CA MET A 1 -19.15 44.74 45.52
C MET A 1 -18.87 43.25 45.76
N LYS A 2 -19.39 42.67 46.85
CA LYS A 2 -19.27 41.21 47.08
C LYS A 2 -20.33 40.54 46.21
N LEU A 3 -19.92 39.75 45.23
CA LEU A 3 -20.83 38.95 44.44
C LEU A 3 -21.54 37.96 45.36
N ASP A 4 -22.86 37.83 45.22
CA ASP A 4 -23.66 36.94 46.07
C ASP A 4 -23.16 35.50 45.94
N ALA A 5 -23.20 34.74 47.04
CA ALA A 5 -22.63 33.38 47.09
C ALA A 5 -23.22 32.45 46.02
N GLU A 6 -24.49 32.64 45.68
CA GLU A 6 -25.18 31.93 44.59
C GLU A 6 -24.60 32.27 43.21
N THR A 7 -24.33 33.54 42.94
CA THR A 7 -23.68 33.99 41.69
C THR A 7 -22.30 33.35 41.53
N ASN A 8 -21.51 33.31 42.61
CA ASN A 8 -20.20 32.64 42.59
C ASN A 8 -20.32 31.13 42.36
N ALA A 9 -21.33 30.47 42.96
CA ALA A 9 -21.58 29.05 42.77
C ALA A 9 -22.01 28.73 41.32
N LEU A 10 -22.87 29.56 40.73
CA LEU A 10 -23.30 29.42 39.33
C LEU A 10 -22.15 29.65 38.36
N ILE A 11 -21.30 30.66 38.61
CA ILE A 11 -20.10 30.93 37.81
C ILE A 11 -19.13 29.75 37.89
N GLN A 12 -18.87 29.21 39.08
CA GLN A 12 -18.01 28.02 39.22
C GLN A 12 -18.59 26.78 38.54
N LYS A 13 -19.91 26.57 38.60
CA LYS A 13 -20.58 25.46 37.92
C LYS A 13 -20.46 25.59 36.39
N ARG A 14 -20.63 26.80 35.85
CA ARG A 14 -20.51 27.10 34.42
C ARG A 14 -19.07 26.99 33.93
N LEU A 15 -18.09 27.47 34.71
CA LEU A 15 -16.67 27.31 34.44
C LEU A 15 -16.24 25.83 34.43
N ARG A 16 -16.71 25.01 35.37
CA ARG A 16 -16.44 23.55 35.38
C ARG A 16 -17.08 22.82 34.20
N GLN A 17 -18.25 23.25 33.72
CA GLN A 17 -18.87 22.69 32.51
C GLN A 17 -18.08 23.06 31.25
N ASN A 18 -17.63 24.31 31.13
CA ASN A 18 -16.87 24.78 29.98
C ASN A 18 -15.43 24.22 29.92
N LEU A 19 -14.76 24.04 31.08
CA LEU A 19 -13.47 23.35 31.14
C LEU A 19 -13.57 21.92 30.57
N GLY A 20 -14.69 21.22 30.82
CA GLY A 20 -14.88 19.86 30.33
C GLY A 20 -14.84 19.74 28.80
N PHE A 21 -15.44 20.69 28.07
CA PHE A 21 -15.45 20.64 26.60
C PHE A 21 -14.07 20.91 26.00
N LEU A 22 -13.38 21.95 26.50
CA LEU A 22 -12.03 22.29 26.03
C LEU A 22 -11.03 21.16 26.28
N GLU A 23 -11.09 20.53 27.46
CA GLU A 23 -10.24 19.39 27.81
C GLU A 23 -10.48 18.18 26.88
N ILE A 24 -11.74 17.86 26.58
CA ILE A 24 -12.09 16.76 25.67
C ILE A 24 -11.58 17.05 24.25
N SER A 25 -11.82 18.26 23.74
CA SER A 25 -11.32 18.65 22.41
C SER A 25 -9.79 18.66 22.36
N GLY A 26 -9.13 19.11 23.42
CA GLY A 26 -7.66 19.12 23.50
C GLY A 26 -7.07 17.71 23.48
N CYS A 27 -7.66 16.75 24.21
CA CYS A 27 -7.21 15.36 24.20
C CYS A 27 -7.42 14.70 22.82
N ALA A 28 -8.56 14.95 22.17
CA ALA A 28 -8.86 14.42 20.84
C ALA A 28 -7.89 14.96 19.77
N VAL A 29 -7.60 16.26 19.79
CA VAL A 29 -6.62 16.89 18.88
C VAL A 29 -5.23 16.34 19.13
N LEU A 30 -4.81 16.23 20.39
CA LEU A 30 -3.50 15.69 20.75
C LEU A 30 -3.34 14.24 20.30
N SER A 31 -4.34 13.39 20.57
CA SER A 31 -4.36 11.99 20.15
C SER A 31 -4.31 11.86 18.63
N THR A 32 -5.08 12.68 17.91
CA THR A 32 -5.08 12.69 16.44
C THR A 32 -3.74 13.17 15.88
N GLY A 33 -3.09 14.13 16.54
CA GLY A 33 -1.73 14.56 16.22
C GLY A 33 -0.73 13.41 16.37
N THR A 34 -0.79 12.65 17.47
CA THR A 34 0.08 11.48 17.66
C THR A 34 -0.19 10.38 16.65
N PHE A 35 -1.45 10.10 16.35
CA PHE A 35 -1.85 9.16 15.29
C PHE A 35 -1.25 9.58 13.95
N SER A 36 -1.38 10.86 13.59
CA SER A 36 -0.91 11.39 12.31
C SER A 36 0.60 11.31 12.19
N VAL A 37 1.35 11.66 13.24
CA VAL A 37 2.82 11.58 13.25
C VAL A 37 3.28 10.12 13.12
N VAL A 38 2.74 9.20 13.92
CA VAL A 38 3.14 7.79 13.87
C VAL A 38 2.75 7.17 12.52
N TYR A 39 1.56 7.49 12.00
CA TYR A 39 1.12 7.05 10.68
C TYR A 39 2.08 7.54 9.60
N LEU A 40 2.42 8.83 9.58
CA LEU A 40 3.34 9.39 8.59
C LEU A 40 4.74 8.78 8.73
N CYS A 41 5.26 8.58 9.95
CA CYS A 41 6.53 7.87 10.14
C CYS A 41 6.49 6.42 9.61
N ARG A 42 5.34 5.74 9.65
CA ARG A 42 5.20 4.36 9.16
C ARG A 42 4.87 4.23 7.67
N CYS A 43 4.21 5.23 7.10
CA CYS A 43 3.64 5.16 5.76
C CYS A 43 4.34 6.08 4.74
N SER A 44 5.04 7.14 5.16
CA SER A 44 5.62 8.13 4.23
C SER A 44 7.00 7.73 3.70
N GLU A 45 7.51 8.52 2.73
CA GLU A 45 8.86 8.44 2.15
C GLU A 45 9.97 8.38 3.20
N ILE A 46 9.74 8.95 4.39
CA ILE A 46 10.73 8.98 5.48
C ILE A 46 11.10 7.56 5.90
N ARG A 47 10.15 6.62 5.87
CA ARG A 47 10.44 5.20 6.15
C ARG A 47 11.38 4.60 5.11
N HIS A 48 11.23 5.00 3.85
CA HIS A 48 12.02 4.49 2.73
C HIS A 48 13.44 5.05 2.73
N THR A 49 13.54 6.38 2.72
CA THR A 49 14.81 7.10 2.51
C THR A 49 15.65 7.18 3.78
N MET A 50 15.00 7.34 4.94
CA MET A 50 15.66 7.61 6.21
C MET A 50 14.98 6.85 7.36
N ALA A 51 15.01 5.51 7.29
CA ALA A 51 14.39 4.65 8.28
C ALA A 51 14.75 5.02 9.74
N ALA A 52 16.01 5.44 9.99
CA ALA A 52 16.46 5.89 11.31
C ALA A 52 15.66 7.11 11.83
N VAL A 53 15.34 8.08 10.97
CA VAL A 53 14.56 9.28 11.35
C VAL A 53 13.12 8.89 11.66
N ALA A 54 12.52 7.99 10.87
CA ALA A 54 11.20 7.44 11.16
C ALA A 54 11.16 6.72 12.52
N PHE A 55 12.16 5.88 12.82
CA PHE A 55 12.26 5.21 14.12
C PHE A 55 12.45 6.19 15.28
N LEU A 56 13.31 7.20 15.12
CA LEU A 56 13.49 8.25 16.13
C LEU A 56 12.19 9.03 16.38
N GLY A 57 11.43 9.36 15.33
CA GLY A 57 10.12 10.00 15.47
C GLY A 57 9.14 9.17 16.30
N ILE A 58 9.07 7.86 16.04
CA ILE A 58 8.23 6.93 16.81
C ILE A 58 8.68 6.85 18.27
N LEU A 59 10.00 6.78 18.51
CA LEU A 59 10.56 6.75 19.87
C LEU A 59 10.30 8.04 20.65
N LEU A 60 10.36 9.20 19.99
CA LEU A 60 10.04 10.49 20.62
C LEU A 60 8.57 10.57 21.03
N VAL A 61 7.65 10.12 20.17
CA VAL A 61 6.21 10.07 20.50
C VAL A 61 5.95 9.07 21.63
N ALA A 62 6.59 7.90 21.61
CA ALA A 62 6.50 6.92 22.70
C ALA A 62 7.05 7.50 24.02
N GLY A 63 8.20 8.18 23.98
CA GLY A 63 8.80 8.86 25.12
C GLY A 63 7.89 9.94 25.71
N ALA A 64 7.24 10.75 24.87
CA ALA A 64 6.24 11.72 25.30
C ALA A 64 5.03 11.05 25.97
N GLY A 65 4.58 9.89 25.45
CA GLY A 65 3.54 9.08 26.07
C GLY A 65 3.91 8.53 27.45
N VAL A 66 5.17 8.11 27.63
CA VAL A 66 5.70 7.66 28.94
C VAL A 66 5.80 8.83 29.93
N LEU A 67 6.27 10.00 29.48
CA LEU A 67 6.33 11.21 30.33
C LEU A 67 4.93 11.67 30.75
N ALA A 68 3.94 11.61 29.86
CA ALA A 68 2.54 11.90 30.19
C ALA A 68 2.00 10.93 31.26
N MET A 69 2.31 9.64 31.14
CA MET A 69 1.94 8.63 32.12
C MET A 69 2.62 8.84 33.49
N ALA A 70 3.91 9.18 33.50
CA ALA A 70 4.65 9.50 34.72
C ALA A 70 4.04 10.73 35.43
N ASN A 71 3.71 11.78 34.67
CA ASN A 71 3.05 12.97 35.23
C ASN A 71 1.65 12.66 35.77
N ALA A 72 0.87 11.82 35.07
CA ALA A 72 -0.45 11.40 35.52
C ALA A 72 -0.38 10.60 36.83
N THR A 73 0.57 9.67 36.95
CA THR A 73 0.77 8.86 38.17
C THR A 73 1.26 9.67 39.35
N ILE A 74 2.18 10.62 39.15
CA ILE A 74 2.64 11.56 40.20
C ILE A 74 1.46 12.39 40.70
N ARG A 75 0.66 12.99 39.80
CA ARG A 75 -0.50 13.80 40.18
C ARG A 75 -1.57 13.00 40.90
N TYR A 76 -1.78 11.75 40.49
CA TYR A 76 -2.68 10.82 41.16
C TYR A 76 -2.24 10.54 42.60
N ARG A 77 -0.93 10.32 42.83
CA ARG A 77 -0.37 10.10 44.18
C ARG A 77 -0.48 11.34 45.08
N VAL A 78 -0.33 12.54 44.53
CA VAL A 78 -0.35 13.81 45.29
C VAL A 78 -1.80 14.32 45.52
N ARG A 79 -2.83 13.52 45.27
CA ARG A 79 -4.27 13.88 45.42
C ARG A 79 -4.70 15.15 44.66
N ASN A 80 -3.99 15.51 43.60
CA ASN A 80 -4.40 16.57 42.68
C ASN A 80 -5.42 16.05 41.66
N PRO A 81 -6.24 16.91 41.02
CA PRO A 81 -7.18 16.48 39.98
C PRO A 81 -6.41 15.91 38.77
N ALA A 82 -6.28 14.58 38.73
CA ALA A 82 -5.50 13.83 37.73
C ALA A 82 -6.33 13.33 36.54
N ARG A 83 -7.65 13.56 36.54
CA ARG A 83 -8.61 13.02 35.56
C ARG A 83 -8.22 13.33 34.11
N THR A 84 -7.96 14.61 33.80
CA THR A 84 -7.59 15.06 32.45
C THR A 84 -6.28 14.43 31.98
N TRP A 85 -5.31 14.26 32.89
CA TRP A 85 -4.01 13.64 32.58
C TRP A 85 -4.13 12.14 32.31
N LEU A 86 -5.01 11.45 33.04
CA LEU A 86 -5.30 10.04 32.80
C LEU A 86 -5.97 9.82 31.44
N VAL A 87 -7.00 10.64 31.12
CA VAL A 87 -7.67 10.56 29.80
C VAL A 87 -6.68 10.89 28.68
N ALA A 88 -5.88 11.95 28.83
CA ALA A 88 -4.85 12.31 27.86
C ALA A 88 -3.86 11.16 27.64
N THR A 89 -3.36 10.52 28.71
CA THR A 89 -2.43 9.39 28.60
C THR A 89 -3.04 8.21 27.84
N VAL A 90 -4.27 7.81 28.17
CA VAL A 90 -4.95 6.70 27.48
C VAL A 90 -5.17 7.04 26.00
N SER A 91 -5.61 8.27 25.70
CA SER A 91 -5.83 8.72 24.33
C SER A 91 -4.54 8.79 23.50
N LEU A 92 -3.41 9.15 24.11
CA LEU A 92 -2.10 9.18 23.47
C LEU A 92 -1.63 7.77 23.09
N TRP A 93 -1.73 6.82 24.01
CA TRP A 93 -1.35 5.42 23.75
C TRP A 93 -2.28 4.76 22.72
N ALA A 94 -3.58 5.08 22.75
CA ALA A 94 -4.52 4.63 21.73
C ALA A 94 -4.15 5.18 20.34
N GLY A 95 -3.78 6.45 20.24
CA GLY A 95 -3.34 7.09 18.99
C GLY A 95 -2.04 6.51 18.46
N PHE A 96 -1.09 6.23 19.36
CA PHE A 96 0.15 5.57 19.01
C PHE A 96 -0.08 4.16 18.44
N ALA A 97 -0.83 3.32 19.15
CA ALA A 97 -1.07 1.93 18.73
C ALA A 97 -1.84 1.85 17.40
N THR A 98 -2.90 2.65 17.27
CA THR A 98 -3.70 2.70 16.03
C THR A 98 -2.90 3.28 14.87
N GLY A 99 -2.14 4.36 15.08
CA GLY A 99 -1.28 4.94 14.05
C GLY A 99 -0.22 3.95 13.55
N PHE A 100 0.34 3.14 14.46
CA PHE A 100 1.32 2.12 14.10
C PHE A 100 0.74 1.01 13.23
N VAL A 101 -0.37 0.42 13.67
CA VAL A 101 -1.03 -0.70 12.96
C VAL A 101 -1.58 -0.25 11.61
N VAL A 102 -2.31 0.86 11.59
CA VAL A 102 -2.95 1.36 10.37
C VAL A 102 -1.89 1.86 9.38
N GLY A 103 -0.85 2.56 9.87
CA GLY A 103 0.25 3.02 9.02
C GLY A 103 1.04 1.86 8.40
N ASP A 104 1.28 0.78 9.14
CA ASP A 104 1.95 -0.40 8.59
C ASP A 104 1.09 -1.16 7.57
N TYR A 105 -0.21 -1.25 7.81
CA TYR A 105 -1.14 -1.86 6.86
C TYR A 105 -1.12 -1.14 5.50
N TYR A 106 -1.27 0.18 5.48
CA TYR A 106 -1.29 0.95 4.24
C TYR A 106 0.07 1.02 3.54
N TRP A 107 1.17 0.99 4.32
CA TRP A 107 2.50 0.86 3.75
C TRP A 107 2.61 -0.38 2.86
N ASN A 108 2.22 -1.55 3.37
CA ASN A 108 2.33 -2.80 2.63
C ASN A 108 1.30 -2.91 1.49
N ALA A 109 0.16 -2.23 1.60
CA ALA A 109 -0.90 -2.26 0.59
C ALA A 109 -0.53 -1.46 -0.67
N ASP A 110 -0.20 -0.17 -0.50
CA ASP A 110 -0.11 0.79 -1.61
C ASP A 110 1.28 1.46 -1.67
N THR A 111 1.74 2.00 -0.54
CA THR A 111 2.85 2.97 -0.56
C THR A 111 4.22 2.33 -0.82
N ALA A 112 4.46 1.12 -0.32
CA ALA A 112 5.70 0.39 -0.59
C ALA A 112 5.87 0.09 -2.07
N LYS A 113 4.78 -0.27 -2.77
CA LYS A 113 4.80 -0.55 -4.20
C LYS A 113 5.11 0.72 -5.00
N TYR A 114 4.49 1.84 -4.66
CA TYR A 114 4.76 3.13 -5.29
C TYR A 114 6.25 3.50 -5.23
N TYR A 115 6.87 3.43 -4.05
CA TYR A 115 8.30 3.75 -3.91
C TYR A 115 9.21 2.74 -4.62
N ALA A 116 8.85 1.46 -4.60
CA ALA A 116 9.59 0.43 -5.33
C ALA A 116 9.58 0.68 -6.85
N TYR A 117 8.45 1.06 -7.45
CA TYR A 117 8.42 1.42 -8.88
C TYR A 117 9.23 2.68 -9.17
N LYS A 118 9.16 3.69 -8.29
CA LYS A 118 9.89 4.96 -8.45
C LYS A 118 11.42 4.79 -8.48
N GLU A 119 11.95 3.79 -7.78
CA GLU A 119 13.40 3.50 -7.74
C GLU A 119 13.88 2.59 -8.87
N MET A 120 12.96 1.83 -9.48
CA MET A 120 13.31 0.94 -10.57
C MET A 120 13.49 1.68 -11.90
N ALA A 121 14.29 1.10 -12.79
CA ALA A 121 14.53 1.69 -14.10
C ALA A 121 13.28 1.56 -15.00
N SER A 122 13.08 2.55 -15.86
CA SER A 122 12.12 2.48 -16.96
C SER A 122 12.87 2.34 -18.28
N TYR A 123 12.48 1.37 -19.10
CA TYR A 123 13.11 1.10 -20.40
C TYR A 123 12.11 1.27 -21.53
N VAL A 124 12.56 1.85 -22.64
CA VAL A 124 11.75 2.14 -23.82
C VAL A 124 12.23 1.38 -25.05
N ASP A 125 11.31 1.13 -25.99
CA ASP A 125 11.55 0.42 -27.25
C ASP A 125 12.13 -0.99 -27.08
N VAL A 126 11.72 -1.70 -26.02
CA VAL A 126 12.17 -3.08 -25.78
C VAL A 126 11.51 -4.02 -26.78
N ASN A 127 12.32 -4.84 -27.45
CA ASN A 127 11.86 -5.79 -28.45
C ASN A 127 11.89 -7.22 -27.88
N PRO A 128 10.72 -7.82 -27.56
CA PRO A 128 10.67 -9.15 -26.95
C PRO A 128 11.17 -10.27 -27.88
N SER A 129 11.35 -10.01 -29.18
CA SER A 129 11.88 -10.99 -30.14
C SER A 129 13.41 -11.08 -30.18
N VAL A 130 14.11 -10.03 -29.73
CA VAL A 130 15.57 -9.93 -29.81
C VAL A 130 16.17 -9.84 -28.42
N ASP A 131 15.55 -9.04 -27.56
CA ASP A 131 16.01 -8.73 -26.24
C ASP A 131 15.71 -9.86 -25.25
N LYS A 132 16.59 -10.03 -24.27
CA LYS A 132 16.45 -11.03 -23.20
C LYS A 132 16.05 -10.32 -21.92
N ALA A 133 15.12 -10.91 -21.17
CA ALA A 133 14.69 -10.31 -19.90
C ALA A 133 15.81 -10.17 -18.87
N THR A 134 16.89 -10.97 -18.97
CA THR A 134 18.09 -10.85 -18.12
C THR A 134 18.73 -9.47 -18.16
N SER A 135 18.61 -8.75 -19.29
CA SER A 135 19.17 -7.40 -19.44
C SER A 135 18.30 -6.32 -18.77
N TYR A 136 17.08 -6.66 -18.34
CA TYR A 136 16.09 -5.73 -17.80
C TYR A 136 15.68 -6.13 -16.37
N MET A 137 16.51 -6.89 -15.66
CA MET A 137 16.17 -7.43 -14.33
C MET A 137 16.02 -6.36 -13.24
N ASP A 138 16.39 -5.12 -13.51
CA ASP A 138 16.22 -3.92 -12.68
C ASP A 138 15.02 -3.05 -13.13
N ALA A 139 14.34 -3.44 -14.20
CA ALA A 139 13.22 -2.70 -14.75
C ALA A 139 11.97 -2.83 -13.88
N GLY A 140 11.35 -1.69 -13.60
CA GLY A 140 10.04 -1.59 -12.97
C GLY A 140 8.93 -1.41 -14.01
N VAL A 141 9.26 -0.68 -15.08
CA VAL A 141 8.34 -0.41 -16.20
C VAL A 141 9.08 -0.65 -17.51
N ILE A 142 8.45 -1.38 -18.42
CA ILE A 142 8.97 -1.65 -19.75
C ILE A 142 7.96 -1.17 -20.79
N TYR A 143 8.37 -0.23 -21.63
CA TYR A 143 7.64 0.17 -22.82
C TYR A 143 8.14 -0.65 -24.00
N PHE A 144 7.28 -1.51 -24.52
CA PHE A 144 7.61 -2.37 -25.64
C PHE A 144 7.51 -1.65 -26.97
N LYS A 145 8.25 -2.16 -27.95
CA LYS A 145 8.23 -1.71 -29.34
C LYS A 145 6.83 -1.82 -29.96
N GLU A 146 6.52 -0.94 -30.91
CA GLU A 146 5.27 -0.99 -31.67
C GLU A 146 5.07 -2.34 -32.37
N GLY A 147 3.82 -2.84 -32.34
CA GLY A 147 3.47 -4.20 -32.80
C GLY A 147 3.61 -5.28 -31.73
N THR A 148 4.10 -4.94 -30.54
CA THR A 148 4.15 -5.87 -29.41
C THR A 148 2.76 -6.02 -28.81
N SER A 149 2.34 -7.26 -28.57
CA SER A 149 1.08 -7.58 -27.93
C SER A 149 1.19 -8.85 -27.09
N VAL A 150 0.17 -9.08 -26.26
CA VAL A 150 0.06 -10.31 -25.46
C VAL A 150 -0.60 -11.39 -26.30
N LEU A 151 0.02 -12.58 -26.41
CA LEU A 151 -0.57 -13.71 -27.13
C LEU A 151 -1.64 -14.39 -26.28
N ARG A 152 -2.85 -13.85 -26.33
CA ARG A 152 -3.96 -14.28 -25.47
C ARG A 152 -4.41 -15.72 -25.70
N SER A 153 -4.20 -16.27 -26.90
CA SER A 153 -4.58 -17.63 -27.29
C SER A 153 -3.62 -18.70 -26.79
N MET A 154 -2.42 -18.30 -26.35
CA MET A 154 -1.38 -19.19 -25.84
C MET A 154 -1.17 -18.94 -24.34
N ALA A 155 -2.24 -18.59 -23.64
CA ALA A 155 -2.24 -18.42 -22.20
C ALA A 155 -2.30 -19.77 -21.50
N LEU A 156 -1.78 -19.83 -20.27
CA LEU A 156 -1.96 -20.98 -19.38
C LEU A 156 -2.41 -20.52 -17.99
N ALA A 157 -3.31 -21.30 -17.41
CA ALA A 157 -3.87 -21.08 -16.09
C ALA A 157 -3.35 -22.12 -15.10
N PHE A 158 -2.59 -21.68 -14.11
CA PHE A 158 -2.13 -22.51 -12.99
C PHE A 158 -3.04 -22.32 -11.77
N ARG A 159 -3.60 -23.39 -11.22
CA ARG A 159 -4.59 -23.32 -10.13
C ARG A 159 -3.98 -23.74 -8.79
N ASN A 160 -3.90 -22.82 -7.83
CA ASN A 160 -3.50 -23.10 -6.45
C ASN A 160 -4.25 -22.17 -5.49
N GLY A 161 -5.48 -22.54 -5.12
CA GLY A 161 -6.42 -21.68 -4.38
C GLY A 161 -7.02 -20.58 -5.25
N ARG A 162 -6.18 -19.74 -5.86
CA ARG A 162 -6.53 -18.80 -6.94
C ARG A 162 -6.00 -19.30 -8.28
N THR A 163 -6.53 -18.75 -9.37
CA THR A 163 -6.08 -19.06 -10.73
C THR A 163 -5.02 -18.05 -11.16
N TYR A 164 -3.79 -18.49 -11.34
CA TYR A 164 -2.67 -17.67 -11.80
C TYR A 164 -2.52 -17.80 -13.31
N CYS A 165 -2.60 -16.68 -13.99
CA CYS A 165 -2.64 -16.59 -15.44
C CYS A 165 -1.34 -16.06 -15.98
N VAL A 166 -0.79 -16.75 -16.98
CA VAL A 166 0.41 -16.32 -17.70
C VAL A 166 0.15 -16.36 -19.19
N ALA A 167 0.59 -15.33 -19.91
CA ALA A 167 0.54 -15.26 -21.36
C ALA A 167 1.84 -14.66 -21.90
N PRO A 168 2.41 -15.20 -22.99
CA PRO A 168 3.67 -14.70 -23.50
C PRO A 168 3.46 -13.36 -24.22
N ILE A 169 4.41 -12.44 -24.02
CA ILE A 169 4.48 -11.18 -24.75
C ILE A 169 5.35 -11.40 -25.99
N TYR A 170 4.84 -11.02 -27.15
CA TYR A 170 5.54 -11.21 -28.41
C TYR A 170 5.38 -10.00 -29.31
N LEU A 171 6.33 -9.83 -30.20
CA LEU A 171 6.24 -8.86 -31.29
C LEU A 171 5.65 -9.60 -32.49
N ASP A 172 4.53 -9.12 -33.02
CA ASP A 172 4.01 -9.64 -34.28
C ASP A 172 4.98 -9.21 -35.40
N PRO A 173 5.68 -10.15 -36.07
CA PRO A 173 6.49 -9.75 -37.21
C PRO A 173 5.54 -9.22 -38.27
N LEU A 174 5.67 -7.92 -38.60
CA LEU A 174 5.08 -7.36 -39.81
C LEU A 174 5.30 -8.38 -40.94
N GLN A 175 4.20 -8.78 -41.60
CA GLN A 175 4.06 -9.92 -42.54
C GLN A 175 5.11 -10.02 -43.67
N ASN A 176 6.07 -9.10 -43.74
CA ASN A 176 7.06 -8.96 -44.80
C ASN A 176 8.51 -9.25 -44.36
N VAL A 177 8.76 -9.79 -43.15
CA VAL A 177 10.12 -10.21 -42.76
C VAL A 177 10.32 -11.69 -43.06
N SER A 178 11.03 -11.94 -44.15
CA SER A 178 11.48 -13.24 -44.65
C SER A 178 12.02 -14.16 -43.54
N ASN A 179 11.24 -15.20 -43.22
CA ASN A 179 11.63 -16.57 -42.92
C ASN A 179 13.09 -16.80 -42.49
N THR A 180 13.45 -16.42 -41.27
CA THR A 180 14.70 -16.89 -40.62
C THR A 180 14.53 -17.26 -39.15
N ALA A 181 13.29 -17.48 -38.70
CA ALA A 181 13.00 -17.93 -37.35
C ALA A 181 12.36 -19.33 -37.37
N SER A 182 13.03 -20.26 -36.69
CA SER A 182 12.79 -21.71 -36.73
C SER A 182 11.44 -22.05 -36.09
N SER A 183 10.45 -22.34 -36.93
CA SER A 183 9.13 -22.81 -36.50
C SER A 183 9.24 -24.22 -35.90
N LYS A 184 8.81 -24.40 -34.65
CA LYS A 184 8.50 -25.72 -34.07
C LYS A 184 7.07 -25.89 -33.57
N THR A 185 6.21 -24.88 -33.74
CA THR A 185 4.80 -24.96 -33.35
C THR A 185 3.95 -24.20 -34.38
N PRO A 186 2.80 -24.74 -34.85
CA PRO A 186 1.95 -24.03 -35.81
C PRO A 186 1.44 -22.72 -35.20
N GLY A 187 1.75 -21.59 -35.84
CA GLY A 187 1.23 -20.26 -35.46
C GLY A 187 2.07 -19.45 -34.48
N PHE A 188 3.23 -19.93 -34.01
CA PHE A 188 4.13 -19.15 -33.16
C PHE A 188 5.58 -19.23 -33.66
N ILE A 189 6.17 -18.08 -33.95
CA ILE A 189 7.55 -17.96 -34.38
C ILE A 189 8.42 -17.76 -33.14
N THR A 190 9.34 -18.69 -32.88
CA THR A 190 10.26 -18.54 -31.75
C THR A 190 11.13 -17.29 -31.94
N PRO A 191 11.28 -16.46 -30.90
CA PRO A 191 12.06 -15.24 -30.98
C PRO A 191 13.53 -15.55 -31.28
N ARG A 192 14.25 -14.61 -31.91
CA ARG A 192 15.69 -14.72 -32.22
C ARG A 192 16.55 -14.84 -30.96
N SER A 193 16.05 -14.36 -29.82
CA SER A 193 16.62 -14.60 -28.48
C SER A 193 16.75 -16.09 -28.15
N GLY A 194 15.94 -16.95 -28.78
CA GLY A 194 15.87 -18.39 -28.55
C GLY A 194 15.06 -18.79 -27.32
N THR A 195 14.50 -17.84 -26.58
CA THR A 195 13.72 -18.04 -25.35
C THR A 195 12.61 -17.01 -25.21
N ILE A 196 11.49 -17.41 -24.59
CA ILE A 196 10.40 -16.49 -24.27
C ILE A 196 10.53 -16.09 -22.81
N ASP A 197 10.99 -14.87 -22.60
CA ASP A 197 11.36 -14.39 -21.27
C ASP A 197 10.41 -13.30 -20.75
N PHE A 198 9.58 -12.68 -21.60
CA PHE A 198 8.61 -11.66 -21.17
C PHE A 198 7.18 -12.22 -21.09
N TRP A 199 6.55 -12.07 -19.93
CA TRP A 199 5.25 -12.65 -19.61
C TRP A 199 4.29 -11.61 -19.08
N ALA A 200 3.11 -11.54 -19.68
CA ALA A 200 1.96 -10.83 -19.11
C ALA A 200 1.27 -11.77 -18.11
N VAL A 201 1.00 -11.27 -16.90
CA VAL A 201 0.44 -12.09 -15.83
C VAL A 201 -0.73 -11.43 -15.11
N GLY A 202 -1.47 -12.24 -14.37
CA GLY A 202 -2.40 -11.76 -13.35
C GLY A 202 -3.21 -12.91 -12.74
N VAL A 203 -4.21 -12.56 -11.93
CA VAL A 203 -5.00 -13.54 -11.17
C VAL A 203 -6.47 -13.55 -11.60
N ASP A 204 -7.07 -14.73 -11.61
CA ASP A 204 -8.49 -15.00 -11.81
C ASP A 204 -9.08 -14.38 -13.10
N CYS A 205 -8.27 -14.31 -14.15
CA CYS A 205 -8.58 -13.66 -15.44
C CYS A 205 -8.28 -14.54 -16.67
N CYS A 206 -8.12 -15.85 -16.44
CA CYS A 206 -8.08 -16.84 -17.49
C CYS A 206 -9.51 -17.29 -17.73
N GLY A 207 -9.93 -17.41 -18.98
CA GLY A 207 -11.26 -17.97 -19.28
C GLY A 207 -11.43 -19.37 -18.68
N ASP A 208 -12.66 -19.89 -18.66
CA ASP A 208 -13.01 -21.14 -17.97
C ASP A 208 -12.13 -22.35 -18.38
N THR A 209 -11.69 -22.35 -19.63
CA THR A 209 -10.81 -23.37 -20.24
C THR A 209 -9.32 -23.17 -19.93
N GLY A 210 -8.92 -22.04 -19.36
CA GLY A 210 -7.54 -21.71 -19.02
C GLY A 210 -6.68 -21.20 -20.19
N ASN A 211 -7.22 -21.15 -21.40
CA ASN A 211 -6.45 -20.88 -22.63
C ASN A 211 -6.64 -19.47 -23.19
N THR A 212 -7.40 -18.61 -22.52
CA THR A 212 -7.66 -17.23 -22.95
C THR A 212 -7.26 -16.25 -21.87
N PHE A 213 -6.33 -15.35 -22.18
CA PHE A 213 -5.90 -14.29 -21.26
C PHE A 213 -6.76 -13.04 -21.39
N THR A 214 -7.32 -12.57 -20.26
CA THR A 214 -8.14 -11.35 -20.20
C THR A 214 -7.68 -10.36 -19.11
N CYS A 215 -6.51 -10.57 -18.52
CA CYS A 215 -5.96 -9.71 -17.49
C CYS A 215 -5.50 -8.36 -18.02
N GLY A 216 -5.63 -7.34 -17.15
CA GLY A 216 -5.18 -5.98 -17.42
C GLY A 216 -5.79 -5.43 -18.71
N GLU A 217 -4.98 -4.71 -19.46
CA GLU A 217 -5.41 -4.06 -20.70
C GLU A 217 -4.98 -4.84 -21.94
N ALA A 218 -4.76 -6.17 -21.81
CA ALA A 218 -4.28 -7.02 -22.90
C ALA A 218 -5.23 -7.13 -24.10
N GLY A 219 -6.49 -6.71 -23.95
CA GLY A 219 -7.46 -6.60 -25.04
C GLY A 219 -7.37 -5.31 -25.85
N ILE A 220 -6.63 -4.30 -25.37
CA ILE A 220 -6.50 -2.99 -25.99
C ILE A 220 -5.26 -2.99 -26.90
N ALA A 221 -5.46 -2.73 -28.19
CA ALA A 221 -4.37 -2.77 -29.18
C ALA A 221 -3.29 -1.70 -28.96
N THR A 222 -3.61 -0.60 -28.27
CA THR A 222 -2.67 0.48 -27.94
C THR A 222 -1.87 0.20 -26.66
N ALA A 223 -2.26 -0.79 -25.85
CA ALA A 223 -1.54 -1.14 -24.64
C ALA A 223 -0.25 -1.87 -25.01
N ARG A 224 0.91 -1.27 -24.68
CA ARG A 224 2.24 -1.78 -25.01
C ARG A 224 3.23 -1.68 -23.86
N THR A 225 2.70 -1.59 -22.63
CA THR A 225 3.52 -1.34 -21.46
C THR A 225 3.31 -2.45 -20.45
N GLY A 226 4.40 -2.89 -19.85
CA GLY A 226 4.40 -3.88 -18.78
C GLY A 226 4.97 -3.28 -17.50
N MET A 227 4.19 -3.34 -16.42
CA MET A 227 4.67 -3.00 -15.07
C MET A 227 5.07 -4.27 -14.35
N ARG A 228 6.25 -4.31 -13.74
CA ARG A 228 6.76 -5.50 -13.07
C ARG A 228 5.93 -5.91 -11.88
N VAL A 229 5.63 -7.20 -11.74
CA VAL A 229 5.05 -7.73 -10.50
C VAL A 229 6.11 -7.72 -9.38
N LEU A 230 5.78 -7.06 -8.27
CA LEU A 230 6.66 -6.94 -7.10
C LEU A 230 6.36 -7.97 -6.00
N GLU A 231 5.21 -8.64 -6.04
CA GLU A 231 4.81 -9.55 -4.97
C GLU A 231 5.45 -10.94 -5.11
N ASP A 232 6.24 -11.33 -4.11
CA ASP A 232 7.03 -12.57 -4.11
C ASP A 232 6.16 -13.85 -4.18
N LYS A 233 5.02 -13.85 -3.47
CA LYS A 233 4.16 -15.04 -3.38
C LYS A 233 3.51 -15.40 -4.72
N SER A 234 3.01 -14.40 -5.44
CA SER A 234 2.45 -14.59 -6.78
C SER A 234 3.52 -14.92 -7.81
N THR A 235 4.73 -14.35 -7.66
CA THR A 235 5.86 -14.58 -8.57
C THR A 235 6.23 -16.06 -8.64
N LEU A 236 6.28 -16.77 -7.50
CA LEU A 236 6.53 -18.22 -7.49
C LEU A 236 5.45 -19.01 -8.25
N MET A 237 4.18 -18.63 -8.10
CA MET A 237 3.07 -19.31 -8.79
C MET A 237 3.11 -19.06 -10.30
N TYR A 238 3.49 -17.85 -10.73
CA TYR A 238 3.70 -17.56 -12.15
C TYR A 238 4.90 -18.32 -12.72
N GLN A 239 5.96 -18.55 -11.95
CA GLN A 239 7.08 -19.38 -12.39
C GLN A 239 6.65 -20.83 -12.66
N LEU A 240 5.85 -21.41 -11.78
CA LEU A 240 5.30 -22.76 -11.99
C LEU A 240 4.40 -22.81 -13.23
N ALA A 241 3.56 -21.79 -13.43
CA ALA A 241 2.73 -21.68 -14.62
C ALA A 241 3.56 -21.61 -15.92
N VAL A 242 4.65 -20.83 -15.93
CA VAL A 242 5.55 -20.75 -17.09
C VAL A 242 6.28 -22.07 -17.33
N GLN A 243 6.66 -22.80 -16.28
CA GLN A 243 7.27 -24.12 -16.43
C GLN A 243 6.31 -25.13 -17.05
N GLU A 244 5.05 -25.14 -16.61
CA GLU A 244 4.00 -25.97 -17.19
C GLU A 244 3.72 -25.59 -18.66
N TRP A 245 3.70 -24.28 -18.94
CA TRP A 245 3.55 -23.76 -20.29
C TRP A 245 4.70 -24.18 -21.20
N SER A 246 5.94 -24.10 -20.71
CA SER A 246 7.13 -24.50 -21.47
C SER A 246 7.14 -26.00 -21.75
N ALA A 247 6.71 -26.80 -20.79
CA ALA A 247 6.58 -28.25 -20.93
C ALA A 247 5.48 -28.66 -21.93
N SER A 248 4.33 -27.99 -21.90
CA SER A 248 3.19 -28.30 -22.78
C SER A 248 3.39 -27.84 -24.23
N THR A 249 4.06 -26.71 -24.44
CA THR A 249 4.28 -26.12 -25.76
C THR A 249 5.59 -26.55 -26.42
N GLY A 250 6.53 -27.08 -25.64
CA GLY A 250 7.88 -27.41 -26.08
C GLY A 250 8.77 -26.19 -26.36
N LEU A 251 8.33 -24.99 -25.98
CA LEU A 251 9.05 -23.74 -26.18
C LEU A 251 9.82 -23.35 -24.90
N PRO A 252 11.12 -23.02 -25.00
CA PRO A 252 11.93 -22.75 -23.82
C PRO A 252 11.68 -21.35 -23.24
N SER A 253 11.55 -21.29 -21.91
CA SER A 253 11.64 -20.06 -21.11
C SER A 253 12.74 -20.22 -20.08
N LYS A 254 13.74 -19.33 -20.07
CA LYS A 254 14.90 -19.46 -19.17
C LYS A 254 14.80 -18.53 -17.98
N HIS A 255 14.54 -17.25 -18.23
CA HIS A 255 14.51 -16.23 -17.20
C HIS A 255 13.22 -15.42 -17.34
N PRO A 256 12.08 -15.98 -16.89
CA PRO A 256 10.80 -15.32 -17.05
C PRO A 256 10.72 -14.06 -16.17
N MET A 257 10.31 -12.97 -16.79
CA MET A 257 9.97 -11.71 -16.16
C MET A 257 8.46 -11.50 -16.26
N PHE A 258 7.84 -11.22 -15.12
CA PHE A 258 6.40 -11.12 -14.98
C PHE A 258 5.97 -9.66 -14.93
N LEU A 259 5.07 -9.31 -15.83
CA LEU A 259 4.59 -7.96 -16.04
C LEU A 259 3.06 -7.94 -16.00
N GLU A 260 2.48 -6.97 -15.31
CA GLU A 260 1.08 -6.58 -15.44
C GLU A 260 0.95 -5.68 -16.66
N TRP A 261 0.00 -6.00 -17.54
CA TRP A 261 -0.16 -5.31 -18.81
C TRP A 261 -1.06 -4.08 -18.68
N VAL A 262 -0.50 -2.90 -18.95
CA VAL A 262 -1.11 -1.59 -18.72
C VAL A 262 -0.85 -0.68 -19.94
N THR A 263 -1.78 0.21 -20.29
CA THR A 263 -1.59 1.22 -21.33
C THR A 263 -0.71 2.35 -20.83
N ASP A 264 -1.09 2.94 -19.69
CA ASP A 264 -0.39 4.08 -19.09
C ASP A 264 0.08 3.78 -17.66
N PRO A 265 1.37 3.44 -17.47
CA PRO A 265 1.92 3.16 -16.14
C PRO A 265 2.00 4.42 -15.26
N ILE A 266 2.08 5.62 -15.85
CA ILE A 266 2.19 6.87 -15.09
C ILE A 266 0.87 7.12 -14.37
N SER A 267 -0.26 6.93 -15.05
CA SER A 267 -1.57 7.03 -14.43
C SER A 267 -1.76 6.05 -13.26
N VAL A 268 -1.22 4.84 -13.39
CA VAL A 268 -1.28 3.81 -12.33
C VAL A 268 -0.42 4.24 -11.14
N GLU A 269 0.81 4.70 -11.36
CA GLU A 269 1.67 5.21 -10.29
C GLU A 269 1.06 6.41 -9.56
N GLU A 270 0.52 7.38 -10.30
CA GLU A 270 -0.19 8.54 -9.73
C GLU A 270 -1.41 8.11 -8.92
N SER A 271 -2.15 7.10 -9.39
CA SER A 271 -3.31 6.56 -8.67
C SER A 271 -2.92 5.93 -7.33
N MET A 272 -1.76 5.27 -7.23
CA MET A 272 -1.25 4.67 -5.99
C MET A 272 -0.91 5.75 -4.95
N LEU A 273 -0.26 6.83 -5.39
CA LEU A 273 0.06 7.97 -4.53
C LEU A 273 -1.22 8.69 -4.05
N ASN A 274 -2.14 8.99 -4.98
CA ASN A 274 -3.40 9.65 -4.66
C ASN A 274 -4.25 8.80 -3.70
N THR A 275 -4.29 7.48 -3.89
CA THR A 275 -4.96 6.54 -2.99
C THR A 275 -4.34 6.57 -1.60
N SER A 276 -3.00 6.57 -1.50
CA SER A 276 -2.29 6.67 -0.22
C SER A 276 -2.61 7.97 0.53
N ILE A 277 -2.62 9.11 -0.16
CA ILE A 277 -2.95 10.43 0.42
C ILE A 277 -4.42 10.48 0.87
N ASN A 278 -5.35 9.98 0.05
CA ASN A 278 -6.77 9.93 0.37
C ASN A 278 -7.04 9.00 1.58
N ASN A 279 -6.34 7.87 1.64
CA ASN A 279 -6.40 6.94 2.76
C ASN A 279 -5.93 7.63 4.05
N PHE A 280 -4.85 8.42 4.02
CA PHE A 280 -4.40 9.18 5.18
C PHE A 280 -5.49 10.12 5.71
N TRP A 281 -6.05 10.98 4.86
CA TRP A 281 -7.08 11.94 5.29
C TRP A 281 -8.34 11.25 5.81
N ARG A 282 -8.79 10.19 5.13
CA ARG A 282 -9.95 9.40 5.57
C ARG A 282 -9.73 8.80 6.97
N ASN A 283 -8.55 8.23 7.21
CA ASN A 283 -8.22 7.63 8.51
C ASN A 283 -8.00 8.69 9.60
N ALA A 284 -7.35 9.81 9.30
CA ALA A 284 -7.15 10.90 10.25
C ALA A 284 -8.47 11.52 10.72
N VAL A 285 -9.40 11.79 9.78
CA VAL A 285 -10.74 12.30 10.10
C VAL A 285 -11.55 11.27 10.88
N GLY A 286 -11.55 10.01 10.44
CA GLY A 286 -12.25 8.92 11.15
C GLY A 286 -11.75 8.74 12.58
N TYR A 287 -10.42 8.77 12.76
CA TYR A 287 -9.79 8.68 14.07
C TYR A 287 -10.12 9.88 14.96
N PHE A 288 -10.16 11.10 14.41
CA PHE A 288 -10.54 12.29 15.17
C PHE A 288 -11.92 12.14 15.82
N PHE A 289 -12.94 11.73 15.05
CA PHE A 289 -14.29 11.52 15.59
C PHE A 289 -14.32 10.37 16.61
N ALA A 290 -13.64 9.27 16.33
CA ALA A 290 -13.54 8.14 17.27
C ALA A 290 -12.88 8.58 18.60
N SER A 291 -11.81 9.37 18.53
CA SER A 291 -11.09 9.87 19.71
C SER A 291 -11.92 10.87 20.52
N LEU A 292 -12.77 11.67 19.87
CA LEU A 292 -13.67 12.61 20.53
C LEU A 292 -14.75 11.87 21.32
N ILE A 293 -15.35 10.83 20.71
CA ILE A 293 -16.34 9.98 21.38
C ILE A 293 -15.71 9.22 22.54
N ALA A 294 -14.53 8.61 22.33
CA ALA A 294 -13.82 7.87 23.37
C ALA A 294 -13.43 8.79 24.55
N SER A 295 -12.92 9.98 24.28
CA SER A 295 -12.58 10.97 25.30
C SER A 295 -13.82 11.42 26.07
N TYR A 296 -14.95 11.65 25.39
CA TYR A 296 -16.21 11.99 26.04
C TYR A 296 -16.69 10.87 27.00
N MET A 297 -16.66 9.61 26.55
CA MET A 297 -17.07 8.46 27.37
C MET A 297 -16.14 8.23 28.57
N LEU A 298 -14.83 8.37 28.38
CA LEU A 298 -13.84 8.30 29.46
C LEU A 298 -14.03 9.44 30.47
N HIS A 299 -14.33 10.66 30.01
CA HIS A 299 -14.68 11.72 30.92
C HIS A 299 -15.97 11.38 31.68
N MET A 300 -17.04 10.93 31.03
CA MET A 300 -18.30 10.65 31.72
C MET A 300 -18.18 9.55 32.79
N THR A 301 -17.46 8.46 32.50
CA THR A 301 -17.21 7.36 33.44
C THR A 301 -16.40 7.83 34.66
N LEU A 302 -15.32 8.58 34.44
CA LEU A 302 -14.51 9.16 35.51
C LEU A 302 -15.24 10.24 36.33
N ARG A 303 -16.35 10.79 35.83
CA ARG A 303 -17.21 11.72 36.60
C ARG A 303 -18.10 10.97 37.59
N HIS A 304 -18.54 9.75 37.24
CA HIS A 304 -19.36 8.92 38.10
C HIS A 304 -18.56 8.24 39.21
N TRP A 305 -17.28 7.95 38.97
CA TRP A 305 -16.34 7.50 39.99
C TRP A 305 -15.95 8.67 40.91
N LYS A 306 -16.78 8.93 41.94
CA LYS A 306 -16.33 9.69 43.10
C LYS A 306 -15.29 8.84 43.84
N PHE A 307 -14.01 9.06 43.54
CA PHE A 307 -12.93 8.62 44.43
C PHE A 307 -13.10 9.35 45.76
N VAL A 308 -13.47 8.59 46.79
CA VAL A 308 -13.47 8.98 48.21
C VAL A 308 -12.05 9.34 48.64
#